data_AF-A0A084QZM1-F1
#
_entry.id   AF-A0A084QZM1-F1
#
_cell.length_a   1.000
_cell.length_b   1.000
_cell.length_c   1.000
_cell.angle_alpha   90.00
_cell.angle_beta   90.00
_cell.angle_gamma   90.00
#
_symmetry.space_group_name_H-M   'P 1'
#
loop_
_entity.id
_entity.type
_entity.pdbx_description
1 polymer ?
#
loop_
_entity_poly.entity_id
_entity_poly.type
_entity_poly.pdbx_seq_one_letter_code
_entity_poly.pdbx_strand_id
1 'polypeptide(L)'
;MSIANGSQAHIRFFDITEEPETVTFAPFSVNSDDVSIQAFPTSLNQISAVNTLISRYNIANVRTNLQRFSSFYNRYYHSTTGVESAAWLFNQVSAVIAASCSTRATVRRLTHSFSQFSIVGTIQGASAKAVVKEISQFEL
;
A
#
# COMPACT_ATOMS: atom_id res chain seq x y z
N MET A 1 -39.51 -22.75 -28.25
CA MET A 1 -39.19 -21.38 -28.70
C MET A 1 -38.18 -20.83 -27.69
N SER A 2 -36.91 -20.76 -28.10
CA SER A 2 -35.76 -20.42 -27.24
C SER A 2 -35.55 -18.91 -27.24
N ILE A 3 -35.46 -18.29 -26.07
CA ILE A 3 -35.10 -16.87 -25.93
C ILE A 3 -33.68 -16.76 -25.35
N ALA A 4 -32.87 -16.06 -26.13
CA ALA A 4 -31.46 -15.71 -26.05
C ALA A 4 -30.74 -15.80 -24.69
N ASN A 5 -29.63 -16.54 -24.71
CA ASN A 5 -28.54 -16.43 -23.75
C ASN A 5 -27.79 -15.12 -24.01
N GLY A 6 -27.97 -14.14 -23.13
CA GLY A 6 -27.18 -12.90 -23.13
C GLY A 6 -25.75 -13.23 -22.71
N SER A 7 -24.82 -13.18 -23.67
CA SER A 7 -23.38 -13.18 -23.42
C SER A 7 -23.04 -12.06 -22.43
N GLN A 8 -22.93 -12.40 -21.15
CA GLN A 8 -22.34 -11.55 -20.13
C GLN A 8 -20.93 -11.23 -20.59
N ALA A 9 -20.72 -10.02 -21.08
CA ALA A 9 -19.41 -9.51 -21.43
C ALA A 9 -18.48 -9.79 -20.24
N HIS A 10 -17.30 -10.35 -20.51
CA HIS A 10 -16.25 -10.56 -19.54
C HIS A 10 -15.75 -9.17 -19.07
N ILE A 11 -16.46 -8.58 -18.12
CA ILE A 11 -16.04 -7.38 -17.43
C ILE A 11 -15.15 -7.85 -16.30
N ARG A 12 -13.88 -7.43 -16.32
CA ARG A 12 -12.84 -7.81 -15.36
C ARG A 12 -13.04 -7.09 -14.03
N PHE A 13 -14.19 -7.32 -13.38
CA PHE A 13 -14.42 -6.82 -12.04
C PHE A 13 -13.60 -7.65 -11.05
N PHE A 14 -12.92 -6.94 -10.17
CA PHE A 14 -12.33 -7.47 -8.96
C PHE A 14 -13.47 -7.78 -7.99
N ASP A 15 -13.63 -9.04 -7.60
CA ASP A 15 -14.62 -9.47 -6.62
C ASP A 15 -14.02 -9.30 -5.20
N ILE A 16 -14.60 -8.39 -4.40
CA ILE A 16 -14.19 -8.09 -3.02
C ILE A 16 -15.02 -8.88 -1.99
N THR A 17 -15.86 -9.82 -2.46
CA THR A 17 -16.93 -10.43 -1.64
C THR A 17 -16.43 -11.51 -0.68
N GLU A 18 -15.19 -11.98 -0.83
CA GLU A 18 -14.61 -13.08 -0.05
C GLU A 18 -13.74 -12.60 1.14
N GLU A 19 -14.01 -11.41 1.68
CA GLU A 19 -13.55 -11.08 3.03
C GLU A 19 -14.47 -11.83 4.02
N PRO A 20 -14.00 -12.83 4.78
CA PRO A 20 -14.79 -13.31 5.90
C PRO A 20 -15.08 -12.10 6.79
N GLU A 21 -16.34 -11.92 7.21
CA GLU A 21 -16.85 -10.83 8.07
C GLU A 21 -16.20 -10.76 9.48
N THR A 22 -14.99 -11.30 9.64
CA THR A 22 -14.22 -11.36 10.87
C THR A 22 -12.86 -10.69 10.73
N VAL A 23 -12.74 -9.64 9.91
CA VAL A 23 -11.95 -8.51 10.38
C VAL A 23 -12.84 -7.77 11.38
N THR A 24 -12.82 -8.23 12.65
CA THR A 24 -13.14 -7.32 13.76
C THR A 24 -12.01 -6.30 13.77
N PHE A 25 -12.09 -5.31 12.89
CA PHE A 25 -11.67 -3.99 13.28
C PHE A 25 -12.46 -3.75 14.56
N ALA A 26 -11.81 -3.72 15.72
CA ALA A 26 -12.43 -3.12 16.89
C ALA A 26 -13.08 -1.85 16.33
N PRO A 27 -14.42 -1.67 16.47
CA PRO A 27 -15.07 -0.54 15.84
C PRO A 27 -14.22 0.65 16.21
N PHE A 28 -13.64 1.29 15.20
CA PHE A 28 -13.07 2.60 15.39
C PHE A 28 -14.31 3.47 15.58
N SER A 29 -14.90 3.37 16.79
CA SER A 29 -15.85 4.31 17.33
C SER A 29 -15.05 5.57 17.53
N VAL A 30 -14.87 6.29 16.43
CA VAL A 30 -14.77 7.72 16.51
C VAL A 30 -16.12 8.17 17.03
N ASN A 31 -16.17 8.49 18.32
CA ASN A 31 -17.19 9.42 18.76
C ASN A 31 -17.07 10.66 17.85
N SER A 32 -18.16 11.33 17.54
CA SER A 32 -18.11 12.62 16.85
C SER A 32 -17.21 13.63 17.59
N ASP A 33 -16.98 13.41 18.89
CA ASP A 33 -16.00 14.12 19.73
C ASP A 33 -14.54 13.66 19.53
N ASP A 34 -14.31 12.43 19.05
CA ASP A 34 -12.99 11.86 18.72
C ASP A 34 -12.53 12.17 17.29
N VAL A 35 -13.46 12.53 16.38
CA VAL A 35 -13.10 13.14 15.09
C VAL A 35 -12.74 14.60 15.32
N SER A 36 -11.57 14.82 15.92
CA SER A 36 -10.88 16.08 15.72
C SER A 36 -10.59 16.19 14.23
N ILE A 37 -11.38 16.98 13.49
CA ILE A 37 -10.93 17.56 12.23
C ILE A 37 -9.80 18.50 12.63
N GLN A 38 -8.61 17.93 12.83
CA GLN A 38 -7.46 18.69 13.23
C GLN A 38 -7.14 19.60 12.06
N ALA A 39 -7.55 20.86 12.20
CA ALA A 39 -7.25 21.88 11.20
C ALA A 39 -5.77 21.79 10.88
N PHE A 40 -5.45 21.78 9.59
CA PHE A 40 -4.06 21.83 9.17
C PHE A 40 -3.39 23.00 9.89
N PRO A 41 -2.18 22.80 10.45
CA PRO A 41 -1.51 23.87 11.17
C PRO A 41 -1.35 25.08 10.25
N THR A 42 -1.68 26.26 10.75
CA THR A 42 -1.58 27.52 10.00
C THR A 42 -0.13 28.00 9.85
N SER A 43 0.79 27.41 10.62
CA SER A 43 2.23 27.67 10.56
C SER A 43 3.02 26.40 10.28
N LEU A 44 4.06 26.53 9.45
CA LEU A 44 4.94 25.43 9.04
C LEU A 44 6.18 25.38 9.95
N ASN A 45 6.28 24.35 10.79
CA ASN A 45 7.38 24.21 11.75
C ASN A 45 8.52 23.27 11.28
N GLN A 46 8.35 22.56 10.17
CA GLN A 46 9.28 21.52 9.69
C GLN A 46 9.99 21.87 8.37
N ILE A 47 10.00 23.16 7.99
CA ILE A 47 10.50 23.63 6.68
C ILE A 47 11.94 23.17 6.41
N SER A 48 12.85 23.35 7.38
CA SER A 48 14.26 22.96 7.22
C SER A 48 14.45 21.45 7.03
N ALA A 49 13.73 20.65 7.83
CA ALA A 49 13.76 19.18 7.72
C ALA A 49 13.23 18.72 6.35
N VAL A 50 12.11 19.29 5.90
CA VAL A 50 11.50 18.98 4.59
C VAL A 50 12.46 19.37 3.45
N ASN A 51 13.05 20.56 3.48
CA ASN A 51 13.99 21.00 2.44
C ASN A 51 15.25 20.12 2.38
N THR A 52 15.72 19.62 3.52
CA THR A 52 16.83 18.65 3.58
C THR A 52 16.45 17.31 2.95
N LEU A 53 15.20 16.86 3.10
CA LEU A 53 14.72 15.63 2.45
C LEU A 53 14.56 15.85 0.94
N ILE A 54 14.03 17.00 0.53
CA ILE A 54 13.87 17.35 -0.89
C ILE A 54 15.23 17.40 -1.59
N SER A 55 16.27 17.95 -0.97
CA SER A 55 17.61 18.02 -1.60
C SER A 55 18.26 16.65 -1.78
N ARG A 56 17.88 15.66 -0.96
CA ARG A 56 18.33 14.27 -1.06
C ARG A 56 17.45 13.41 -1.98
N TYR A 57 16.36 13.96 -2.49
CA TYR A 57 15.44 13.23 -3.36
C TYR A 57 16.12 12.89 -4.70
N ASN A 58 16.07 11.62 -5.07
CA ASN A 58 16.72 11.12 -6.27
C ASN A 58 15.68 10.58 -7.26
N ILE A 59 15.35 11.40 -8.28
CA ILE A 59 14.40 11.03 -9.34
C ILE A 59 14.89 9.82 -10.15
N ALA A 60 16.20 9.66 -10.35
CA ALA A 60 16.73 8.53 -11.10
C ALA A 60 16.41 7.20 -10.39
N ASN A 61 16.54 7.15 -9.07
CA ASN A 61 16.16 5.97 -8.27
C ASN A 61 14.67 5.64 -8.45
N VAL A 62 13.79 6.65 -8.41
CA VAL A 62 12.35 6.46 -8.65
C VAL A 62 12.09 5.89 -10.04
N ARG A 63 12.75 6.44 -11.08
CA ARG A 63 12.60 5.96 -12.45
C ARG A 63 13.09 4.52 -12.62
N THR A 64 14.27 4.17 -12.09
CA THR A 64 14.82 2.81 -12.17
C THR A 64 13.89 1.79 -11.50
N ASN A 65 13.38 2.11 -10.32
CA ASN A 65 12.42 1.23 -9.64
C ASN A 65 11.12 1.10 -10.43
N LEU A 66 10.58 2.20 -10.95
CA LEU A 66 9.36 2.16 -11.74
C LEU A 66 9.53 1.34 -13.03
N GLN A 67 10.64 1.52 -13.75
CA GLN A 67 10.95 0.75 -14.96
C GLN A 67 11.01 -0.75 -14.69
N ARG A 68 11.68 -1.16 -13.61
CA ARG A 68 11.71 -2.58 -13.23
C ARG A 68 10.31 -3.05 -12.85
N PHE A 69 9.57 -2.24 -12.09
CA PHE A 69 8.28 -2.62 -11.57
C PHE A 69 7.16 -2.68 -12.63
N SER A 70 7.26 -1.89 -13.69
CA SER A 70 6.36 -1.96 -14.85
C SER A 70 6.79 -3.02 -15.87
N SER A 71 7.99 -3.61 -15.73
CA SER A 71 8.46 -4.67 -16.63
C SER A 71 7.81 -6.04 -16.37
N PHE A 72 7.12 -6.21 -15.24
CA PHE A 72 6.34 -7.43 -14.99
C PHE A 72 5.15 -7.49 -15.96
N TYR A 73 4.93 -8.65 -16.59
CA TYR A 73 3.93 -8.82 -17.64
C TYR A 73 2.51 -8.40 -17.22
N ASN A 74 2.11 -8.77 -16.00
CA ASN A 74 0.97 -8.19 -15.31
C ASN A 74 1.16 -8.32 -13.79
N ARG A 75 0.35 -7.60 -13.02
CA ARG A 75 0.40 -7.60 -11.56
C ARG A 75 -0.91 -8.12 -10.95
N TYR A 76 -1.60 -8.99 -11.69
CA TYR A 76 -2.91 -9.53 -11.31
C TYR A 76 -2.78 -10.49 -10.11
N TYR A 77 -3.69 -10.40 -9.17
CA TYR A 77 -3.59 -11.01 -7.84
C TYR A 77 -3.54 -12.56 -7.82
N HIS A 78 -4.06 -13.22 -8.86
CA HIS A 78 -3.93 -14.68 -9.05
C HIS A 78 -2.74 -15.10 -9.92
N SER A 79 -2.05 -14.17 -10.57
CA SER A 79 -0.97 -14.49 -11.50
C SER A 79 0.37 -14.72 -10.80
N THR A 80 1.19 -15.60 -11.35
CA THR A 80 2.58 -15.79 -10.89
C THR A 80 3.36 -14.48 -10.93
N THR A 81 3.20 -13.69 -12.01
CA THR A 81 3.88 -12.40 -12.18
C THR A 81 3.42 -11.35 -11.16
N GLY A 82 2.18 -11.43 -10.68
CA GLY A 82 1.66 -10.59 -9.59
C GLY A 82 2.23 -10.96 -8.22
N VAL A 83 2.50 -12.25 -7.97
CA VAL A 83 3.22 -12.69 -6.77
C VAL A 83 4.69 -12.26 -6.81
N GLU A 84 5.34 -12.41 -7.97
CA GLU A 84 6.72 -12.00 -8.18
C GLU A 84 6.91 -10.48 -8.03
N SER A 85 5.98 -9.68 -8.56
CA SER A 85 6.04 -8.22 -8.41
C SER A 85 5.89 -7.80 -6.95
N ALA A 86 4.99 -8.45 -6.20
CA ALA A 86 4.83 -8.24 -4.76
C ALA A 86 6.09 -8.67 -3.98
N ALA A 87 6.69 -9.82 -4.30
CA ALA A 87 7.96 -10.26 -3.72
C ALA A 87 9.09 -9.28 -4.00
N TRP A 88 9.20 -8.78 -5.23
CA TRP A 88 10.21 -7.80 -5.59
C TRP A 88 10.03 -6.49 -4.79
N LEU A 89 8.80 -5.96 -4.70
CA LEU A 89 8.53 -4.74 -3.94
C LEU A 89 8.82 -4.92 -2.44
N PHE A 90 8.45 -6.07 -1.87
CA PHE A 90 8.75 -6.39 -0.48
C PHE A 90 10.25 -6.35 -0.20
N ASN A 91 11.06 -6.89 -1.12
CA ASN A 91 12.52 -6.87 -0.98
C ASN A 91 13.08 -5.45 -1.08
N GLN A 92 12.55 -4.59 -1.96
CA GLN A 92 12.96 -3.18 -2.03
C GLN A 92 12.71 -2.45 -0.70
N VAL A 93 11.50 -2.59 -0.14
CA VAL A 93 11.15 -1.96 1.15
C VAL A 93 12.03 -2.50 2.28
N SER A 94 12.25 -3.82 2.31
CA SER A 94 13.13 -4.46 3.31
C SER A 94 14.55 -3.93 3.23
N ALA A 95 15.09 -3.77 2.01
CA ALA A 95 16.44 -3.22 1.80
C ALA A 95 16.55 -1.76 2.26
N VAL A 96 15.53 -0.92 2.00
CA VAL A 96 15.48 0.46 2.48
C VAL A 96 15.47 0.52 4.01
N ILE A 97 14.66 -0.32 4.67
CA ILE A 97 14.60 -0.39 6.13
C ILE A 97 15.96 -0.83 6.70
N ALA A 98 16.57 -1.87 6.14
CA ALA A 98 17.89 -2.33 6.57
C ALA A 98 18.97 -1.24 6.40
N ALA A 99 19.00 -0.55 5.26
CA ALA A 99 19.95 0.53 4.99
C ALA A 99 19.73 1.76 5.89
N SER A 100 18.53 1.95 6.42
CA SER A 100 18.24 3.04 7.37
C SER A 100 18.78 2.80 8.78
N CYS A 101 19.19 1.57 9.11
CA CYS A 101 19.57 1.14 10.46
C CYS A 101 18.50 1.46 11.54
N SER A 102 17.24 1.65 11.13
CA SER A 102 16.16 2.02 12.04
C SER A 102 15.62 0.80 12.78
N THR A 103 15.59 0.86 14.11
CA THR A 103 14.93 -0.14 14.96
C THR A 103 13.41 0.07 15.06
N ARG A 104 12.90 1.18 14.51
CA ARG A 104 11.48 1.59 14.60
C ARG A 104 10.73 1.36 13.30
N ALA A 105 11.41 0.88 12.26
CA ALA A 105 10.83 0.57 10.98
C ALA A 105 10.73 -0.95 10.79
N THR A 106 9.57 -1.44 10.39
CA THR A 106 9.33 -2.86 10.10
C THR A 106 8.57 -3.01 8.78
N VAL A 107 8.70 -4.16 8.15
CA VAL A 107 7.91 -4.54 6.98
C VAL A 107 7.43 -5.97 7.14
N ARG A 108 6.16 -6.22 6.80
CA ARG A 108 5.57 -7.55 6.84
C ARG A 108 4.65 -7.78 5.64
N ARG A 109 4.41 -9.04 5.33
CA ARG A 109 3.43 -9.47 4.34
C ARG A 109 2.07 -9.66 5.03
N LEU A 110 0.99 -9.32 4.33
CA LEU A 110 -0.38 -9.64 4.70
C LEU A 110 -0.91 -10.63 3.66
N THR A 111 -1.20 -11.85 4.10
CA THR A 111 -1.63 -12.95 3.25
C THR A 111 -3.14 -12.93 3.04
N HIS A 112 -3.56 -13.30 1.84
CA HIS A 112 -4.97 -13.39 1.44
C HIS A 112 -5.30 -14.82 0.99
N SER A 113 -6.57 -15.09 0.67
CA SER A 113 -7.01 -16.36 0.07
C SER A 113 -6.43 -16.56 -1.33
N PHE A 114 -6.07 -15.48 -2.01
CA PHE A 114 -5.39 -15.48 -3.30
C PHE A 114 -3.87 -15.34 -3.16
N SER A 115 -3.14 -15.71 -4.23
CA SER A 115 -1.69 -15.92 -4.19
C SER A 115 -0.86 -14.66 -3.93
N GLN A 116 -1.31 -13.48 -4.38
CA GLN A 116 -0.62 -12.22 -4.13
C GLN A 116 -0.87 -11.74 -2.70
N PHE A 117 0.20 -11.34 -2.01
CA PHE A 117 0.13 -10.75 -0.67
C PHE A 117 0.24 -9.22 -0.72
N SER A 118 -0.34 -8.53 0.27
CA SER A 118 -0.12 -7.10 0.47
C SER A 118 1.12 -6.85 1.35
N ILE A 119 1.73 -5.67 1.25
CA ILE A 119 2.93 -5.29 2.01
C ILE A 119 2.59 -4.16 2.98
N VAL A 120 2.89 -4.36 4.25
CA VAL A 120 2.69 -3.34 5.30
C VAL A 120 4.04 -2.90 5.82
N GLY A 121 4.42 -1.66 5.51
CA GLY A 121 5.56 -0.98 6.11
C GLY A 121 5.10 -0.11 7.29
N THR A 122 5.77 -0.21 8.44
CA THR A 122 5.41 0.54 9.64
C THR A 122 6.62 1.25 10.19
N ILE A 123 6.53 2.58 10.36
CA ILE A 123 7.49 3.38 11.11
C ILE A 123 6.81 3.82 12.39
N GLN A 124 7.29 3.34 13.54
CA GLN A 124 6.70 3.67 14.83
C GLN A 124 6.95 5.14 15.18
N GLY A 125 5.88 5.91 15.34
CA GLY A 125 5.91 7.29 15.81
C GLY A 125 6.28 7.41 17.30
N ALA A 126 6.66 8.61 17.75
CA ALA A 126 6.93 8.87 19.18
C ALA A 126 5.64 8.98 20.01
N SER A 127 4.49 9.14 19.35
CA SER A 127 3.16 9.11 19.92
C SER A 127 2.30 8.09 19.18
N ALA A 128 1.13 7.73 19.75
CA ALA A 128 0.20 6.78 19.16
C ALA A 128 -0.52 7.29 17.89
N LYS A 129 -0.27 8.54 17.45
CA LYS A 129 -0.84 9.08 16.22
C LYS A 129 -0.18 8.39 15.02
N ALA A 130 -0.98 7.64 14.27
CA ALA A 130 -0.55 6.99 13.05
C ALA A 130 -0.77 7.88 11.83
N VAL A 131 0.21 7.93 10.93
CA VAL A 131 0.03 8.43 9.56
C VAL A 131 0.09 7.21 8.66
N VAL A 132 -1.04 6.86 8.06
CA VAL A 132 -1.13 5.71 7.15
C VAL A 132 -0.87 6.19 5.73
N LYS A 133 0.15 5.63 5.10
CA LYS A 133 0.33 5.69 3.64
C LYS A 133 0.29 4.26 3.13
N GLU A 134 -0.81 3.90 2.50
CA GLU A 134 -0.96 2.59 1.88
C GLU A 134 -0.05 2.50 0.65
N ILE A 135 0.74 1.43 0.56
CA ILE A 135 1.46 1.04 -0.65
C ILE A 135 0.74 -0.21 -1.17
N SER A 136 -0.46 0.01 -1.72
CA SER A 136 -1.16 -1.04 -2.46
C SER A 136 -0.75 -0.98 -3.91
N GLN A 137 -0.39 -2.13 -4.46
CA GLN A 137 -0.23 -2.27 -5.90
C GLN A 137 -1.60 -2.16 -6.55
N PHE A 138 -1.80 -1.07 -7.29
CA PHE A 138 -2.97 -0.88 -8.13
C PHE A 138 -2.47 -0.35 -9.48
N GLU A 139 -2.48 -1.18 -10.52
CA GLU A 139 -2.90 -0.75 -11.87
C GLU A 139 -3.59 -1.94 -12.57
N LEU A 140 -4.55 -1.56 -13.43
CA LEU A 140 -5.53 -2.35 -14.18
C LEU A 140 -4.95 -3.51 -15.01
#